data_AF-A0A938YZU2-F1
#
_entry.id   AF-A0A938YZU2-F1
#
_cell.length_a   1.000
_cell.length_b   1.000
_cell.length_c   1.000
_cell.angle_alpha   90.00
_cell.angle_beta   90.00
_cell.angle_gamma   90.00
#
_symmetry.space_group_name_H-M   'P 1'
#
loop_
_entity.id
_entity.type
_entity.pdbx_description
1 polymer ?
#
loop_
_entity_poly.entity_id
_entity_poly.type
_entity_poly.pdbx_seq_one_letter_code
_entity_poly.pdbx_strand_id
1 'polypeptide(L)'
;SLGSQTLGVLFKQKLPRELQGFCGQTTIFDSVTALEDTFRAGQFQEIAFLDCPADPALIKEIVQALQASRVAFVFYSTEDAYLDGVGTREQYSRLFQLIKQQPRLDIRYKLKMVADYLKIPQKLLIFMIQVFSELEFVTIQDGVLNKTADPVSRPLTESHLYQQRQKLIKTEEFLLMSDLSTLRQWLTV
;
A
#
# COMPACT_ATOMS: atom_id res chain seq x y z
N SER A 1 12.45 8.14 -20.59
CA SER A 1 11.53 7.00 -20.64
C SER A 1 12.34 5.73 -20.67
N LEU A 2 11.74 4.63 -20.21
CA LEU A 2 12.28 3.29 -20.38
C LEU A 2 12.21 2.88 -21.86
N GLY A 3 13.10 1.98 -22.28
CA GLY A 3 13.19 1.53 -23.67
C GLY A 3 12.02 0.64 -24.07
N SER A 4 11.87 0.38 -25.37
CA SER A 4 10.84 -0.52 -25.90
C SER A 4 11.03 -1.98 -25.50
N GLN A 5 12.20 -2.35 -24.98
CA GLN A 5 12.53 -3.70 -24.48
C GLN A 5 12.28 -3.85 -22.98
N THR A 6 11.73 -2.83 -22.32
CA THR A 6 11.43 -2.85 -20.89
C THR A 6 9.95 -3.16 -20.65
N LEU A 7 9.67 -4.18 -19.85
CA LEU A 7 8.33 -4.43 -19.31
C LEU A 7 8.17 -3.72 -17.96
N GLY A 8 7.19 -2.82 -17.86
CA GLY A 8 6.81 -2.20 -16.60
C GLY A 8 5.86 -3.09 -15.80
N VAL A 9 6.15 -3.27 -14.52
CA VAL A 9 5.32 -4.08 -13.60
C VAL A 9 4.74 -3.20 -12.50
N LEU A 10 3.45 -3.36 -12.27
CA LEU A 10 2.65 -2.67 -11.25
C LEU A 10 2.01 -3.69 -10.30
N PHE A 11 2.10 -3.48 -9.00
CA PHE A 11 1.55 -4.38 -7.98
C PHE A 11 0.17 -3.96 -7.49
N LYS A 12 -0.15 -2.66 -7.49
CA LYS A 12 -1.37 -2.17 -6.83
C LYS A 12 -2.34 -1.47 -7.77
N GLN A 13 -1.85 -0.67 -8.70
CA GLN A 13 -2.68 0.31 -9.40
C GLN A 13 -2.29 0.48 -10.87
N LYS A 14 -3.14 1.20 -11.62
CA LYS A 14 -2.76 1.68 -12.95
C LYS A 14 -1.79 2.84 -12.83
N LEU A 15 -0.84 2.90 -13.75
CA LEU A 15 0.15 3.97 -13.81
C LEU A 15 -0.54 5.34 -13.93
N PRO A 16 -0.17 6.34 -13.10
CA PRO A 16 -0.68 7.70 -13.23
C PRO A 16 -0.46 8.25 -14.63
N ARG A 17 -1.35 9.15 -15.07
CA ARG A 17 -1.26 9.73 -16.43
C ARG A 17 0.10 10.36 -16.71
N GLU A 18 0.74 10.96 -15.71
CA GLU A 18 2.07 11.56 -15.82
C GLU A 18 3.17 10.55 -16.17
N LEU A 19 2.99 9.29 -15.76
CA LEU A 19 3.96 8.21 -15.96
C LEU A 19 3.57 7.26 -17.11
N GLN A 20 2.40 7.41 -17.73
CA GLN A 20 1.96 6.57 -18.85
C GLN A 20 2.91 6.60 -20.06
N GLY A 21 3.67 7.69 -20.25
CA GLY A 21 4.74 7.77 -21.26
C GLY A 21 6.12 7.29 -20.79
N PHE A 22 6.25 6.93 -19.51
CA PHE A 22 7.51 6.51 -18.92
C PHE A 22 7.88 5.08 -19.31
N CYS A 23 6.89 4.19 -19.47
CA CYS A 23 7.09 2.81 -19.91
C CYS A 23 6.11 2.48 -21.04
N GLY A 24 6.63 2.00 -22.17
CA GLY A 24 5.81 1.75 -23.37
C GLY A 24 4.85 0.57 -23.22
N GLN A 25 5.20 -0.43 -22.40
CA GLN A 25 4.33 -1.55 -22.06
C GLN A 25 4.34 -1.81 -20.56
N THR A 26 3.15 -1.97 -19.99
CA THR A 26 2.97 -2.22 -18.56
C THR A 26 2.02 -3.38 -18.33
N THR A 27 2.28 -4.17 -17.30
CA THR A 27 1.36 -5.20 -16.80
C THR A 27 1.12 -5.02 -15.31
N ILE A 28 -0.06 -5.45 -14.86
CA ILE A 28 -0.34 -5.60 -13.43
C ILE A 28 0.12 -6.99 -13.01
N PHE A 29 0.90 -7.06 -11.94
CA PHE A 29 1.37 -8.31 -11.37
C PHE A 29 0.20 -9.12 -10.85
N ASP A 30 0.17 -10.40 -11.21
CA ASP A 30 -0.81 -11.39 -10.75
C ASP A 30 -0.08 -12.59 -10.13
N SER A 31 0.78 -13.23 -10.91
CA SER A 31 1.68 -14.29 -10.46
C SER A 31 3.01 -14.22 -11.20
N VAL A 32 4.04 -14.86 -10.64
CA VAL A 32 5.36 -14.95 -11.28
C VAL A 32 5.26 -15.66 -12.63
N THR A 33 4.53 -16.77 -12.71
CA THR A 33 4.34 -17.52 -13.96
C THR A 33 3.65 -16.69 -15.05
N ALA A 34 2.57 -15.99 -14.72
CA ALA A 34 1.90 -15.12 -15.70
C ALA A 34 2.80 -13.97 -16.17
N LEU A 35 3.63 -13.45 -15.28
CA LEU A 35 4.61 -12.42 -15.62
C LEU A 35 5.71 -12.97 -16.53
N GLU A 36 6.22 -14.19 -16.28
CA GLU A 36 7.19 -14.87 -17.14
C GLU A 36 6.65 -15.06 -18.57
N ASP A 37 5.41 -15.53 -18.69
CA ASP A 37 4.76 -15.73 -20.00
C ASP A 37 4.63 -14.41 -20.76
N THR A 38 4.20 -13.35 -20.06
CA THR A 38 4.10 -11.99 -20.63
C THR A 38 5.48 -11.46 -21.06
N PHE A 39 6.49 -11.65 -20.21
CA PHE A 39 7.86 -11.21 -20.46
C PHE A 39 8.46 -11.88 -21.70
N ARG A 40 8.26 -13.19 -21.84
CA ARG A 40 8.73 -13.98 -22.99
C ARG A 40 7.97 -13.66 -24.27
N ALA A 41 6.64 -13.56 -24.20
CA ALA A 41 5.80 -13.27 -25.37
C ALA A 41 6.12 -11.90 -25.99
N GLY A 42 6.40 -10.90 -25.16
CA GLY A 42 6.80 -9.57 -25.61
C GLY A 42 8.28 -9.42 -25.97
N GLN A 43 9.08 -10.49 -25.86
CA GLN A 43 10.53 -10.48 -26.11
C GLN A 43 11.27 -9.38 -25.32
N PHE A 44 10.82 -9.13 -24.10
CA PHE A 44 11.43 -8.14 -23.23
C PHE A 44 12.79 -8.65 -22.73
N GLN A 45 13.71 -7.72 -22.51
CA GLN A 45 15.03 -8.02 -21.93
C GLN A 45 15.21 -7.37 -20.56
N GLU A 46 14.42 -6.33 -20.28
CA GLU A 46 14.54 -5.52 -19.10
C GLU A 46 13.21 -5.46 -18.36
N ILE A 47 13.27 -5.33 -17.04
CA ILE A 47 12.09 -5.15 -16.20
C ILE A 47 12.21 -3.85 -15.40
N ALA A 48 11.08 -3.17 -15.24
CA ALA A 48 10.98 -2.02 -14.36
C ALA A 48 9.85 -2.21 -13.35
N PHE A 49 10.16 -2.08 -12.06
CA PHE A 49 9.16 -2.05 -11.00
C PHE A 49 8.68 -0.62 -10.79
N LEU A 50 7.41 -0.38 -11.14
CA LEU A 50 6.84 0.95 -11.20
C LEU A 50 6.24 1.41 -9.87
N ASP A 51 5.82 0.50 -9.01
CA ASP A 51 5.38 0.72 -7.63
C ASP A 51 5.96 -0.35 -6.69
N CYS A 52 5.76 -0.18 -5.38
CA CYS A 52 6.29 -1.11 -4.38
C CYS A 52 5.34 -2.30 -4.14
N PRO A 53 5.83 -3.55 -4.11
CA PRO A 53 5.05 -4.68 -3.67
C PRO A 53 4.77 -4.60 -2.15
N ALA A 54 3.84 -5.42 -1.66
CA ALA A 54 3.60 -5.55 -0.22
C ALA A 54 4.72 -6.30 0.51
N ASP A 55 5.49 -7.12 -0.21
CA ASP A 55 6.63 -7.88 0.28
C ASP A 55 7.80 -7.71 -0.71
N PRO A 56 8.97 -7.22 -0.27
CA PRO A 56 10.11 -7.05 -1.17
C PRO A 56 10.60 -8.40 -1.72
N ALA A 57 10.41 -9.52 -1.01
CA ALA A 57 10.84 -10.84 -1.48
C ALA A 57 10.24 -11.20 -2.86
N LEU A 58 9.07 -10.64 -3.18
CA LEU A 58 8.42 -10.83 -4.48
C LEU A 58 9.26 -10.27 -5.65
N ILE A 59 9.90 -9.12 -5.47
CA ILE A 59 10.81 -8.57 -6.48
C ILE A 59 11.97 -9.53 -6.71
N LYS A 60 12.52 -10.10 -5.63
CA LYS A 60 13.64 -11.05 -5.73
C LYS A 60 13.23 -12.30 -6.50
N GLU A 61 12.08 -12.87 -6.19
CA GLU A 61 11.51 -14.02 -6.89
C GLU A 61 11.32 -13.74 -8.39
N ILE A 62 10.72 -12.58 -8.72
CA ILE A 62 10.51 -12.15 -10.11
C ILE A 62 11.85 -12.00 -10.85
N VAL A 63 12.83 -11.32 -10.25
CA VAL A 63 14.13 -11.08 -10.89
C VAL A 63 14.88 -12.40 -11.15
N GLN A 64 14.81 -13.34 -10.20
CA GLN A 64 15.42 -14.66 -10.34
C GLN A 64 14.75 -15.50 -11.43
N ALA A 65 13.42 -15.43 -11.55
CA ALA A 65 12.65 -16.15 -12.55
C ALA A 65 12.89 -15.63 -13.98
N LEU A 66 12.88 -14.30 -14.16
CA LEU A 66 12.95 -13.66 -15.48
C LEU A 66 14.35 -13.61 -16.08
N GLN A 67 15.41 -13.65 -15.26
CA GLN A 67 16.79 -13.47 -15.70
C GLN A 67 17.00 -12.20 -16.56
N ALA A 68 16.29 -11.12 -16.23
CA ALA A 68 16.34 -9.87 -16.98
C ALA A 68 17.77 -9.28 -17.01
N SER A 69 18.18 -8.70 -18.14
CA SER A 69 19.50 -8.09 -18.32
C SER A 69 19.65 -6.77 -17.54
N ARG A 70 18.53 -6.12 -17.25
CA ARG A 70 18.45 -4.90 -16.43
C ARG A 70 17.19 -4.88 -15.59
N VAL A 71 17.36 -4.48 -14.33
CA VAL A 71 16.27 -4.22 -13.38
C VAL A 71 16.27 -2.74 -13.05
N ALA A 72 15.16 -2.06 -13.30
CA ALA A 72 14.95 -0.65 -12.95
C ALA A 72 13.95 -0.53 -11.80
N PHE A 73 14.28 0.32 -10.82
CA PHE A 73 13.41 0.67 -9.71
C PHE A 73 12.93 2.10 -9.91
N VAL A 74 11.62 2.26 -10.11
CA VAL A 74 10.98 3.57 -10.27
C VAL A 74 10.21 3.93 -9.01
N PHE A 75 9.51 2.94 -8.42
CA PHE A 75 8.79 3.04 -7.14
C PHE A 75 8.02 4.35 -6.95
N TYR A 76 7.11 4.62 -7.87
CA TYR A 76 6.13 5.66 -7.68
C TYR A 76 5.09 5.21 -6.65
N SER A 77 4.75 6.10 -5.72
CA SER A 77 3.64 5.87 -4.78
C SER A 77 2.58 6.96 -4.91
N THR A 78 1.35 6.57 -5.25
CA THR A 78 0.15 7.42 -5.13
C THR A 78 -0.30 7.58 -3.68
N GLU A 79 0.08 6.62 -2.83
CA GLU A 79 -0.30 6.57 -1.44
C GLU A 79 0.89 7.00 -0.60
N ASP A 80 0.69 8.08 0.13
CA ASP A 80 1.60 8.52 1.18
C ASP A 80 1.61 7.51 2.34
N ALA A 81 1.44 6.20 2.14
CA ALA A 81 1.31 5.21 3.21
C ALA A 81 2.51 5.26 4.16
N TYR A 82 3.73 5.36 3.59
CA TYR A 82 4.96 5.68 4.32
C TYR A 82 4.88 6.97 5.15
N LEU A 83 4.41 8.08 4.56
CA LEU A 83 4.37 9.40 5.22
C LEU A 83 3.21 9.54 6.22
N ASP A 84 2.06 8.96 5.91
CA ASP A 84 0.82 8.95 6.71
C ASP A 84 0.92 7.95 7.87
N GLY A 85 1.80 6.95 7.77
CA GLY A 85 1.98 5.92 8.80
C GLY A 85 0.78 4.99 8.95
N VAL A 86 0.74 4.26 10.07
CA VAL A 86 -0.38 3.34 10.44
C VAL A 86 -1.32 3.90 11.52
N GLY A 87 -1.06 5.11 11.98
CA GLY A 87 -1.72 5.74 13.11
C GLY A 87 -1.02 5.43 14.44
N THR A 88 -0.80 6.44 15.27
CA THR A 88 -0.22 6.29 16.62
C THR A 88 -1.27 5.81 17.63
N ARG A 89 -0.80 5.26 18.75
CA ARG A 89 -1.69 4.85 19.85
C ARG A 89 -2.56 6.01 20.35
N GLU A 90 -2.00 7.22 20.39
CA GLU A 90 -2.69 8.45 20.79
C GLU A 90 -3.76 8.86 19.78
N GLN A 91 -3.49 8.68 18.48
CA GLN A 91 -4.49 8.91 17.43
C GLN A 91 -5.67 7.93 17.55
N TYR A 92 -5.39 6.63 17.72
CA TYR A 92 -6.44 5.62 17.92
C TYR A 92 -7.23 5.86 19.21
N SER A 93 -6.56 6.26 20.28
CA SER A 93 -7.22 6.64 21.55
C SER A 93 -8.20 7.79 21.36
N ARG A 94 -7.80 8.87 20.65
CA ARG A 94 -8.68 10.01 20.34
C ARG A 94 -9.88 9.61 19.49
N LEU A 95 -9.67 8.77 18.47
CA LEU A 95 -10.76 8.25 17.64
C LEU A 95 -11.75 7.41 18.47
N PHE A 96 -11.24 6.51 19.31
CA PHE A 96 -12.07 5.68 20.17
C PHE A 96 -12.88 6.51 21.19
N GLN A 97 -12.26 7.54 21.78
CA GLN A 97 -12.95 8.47 22.68
C GLN A 97 -14.08 9.22 21.97
N LEU A 98 -13.85 9.71 20.74
CA LEU A 98 -14.88 10.36 19.94
C LEU A 98 -16.06 9.42 19.68
N ILE A 99 -15.80 8.17 19.27
CA ILE A 99 -16.83 7.15 19.01
C ILE A 99 -17.62 6.82 20.29
N LYS A 100 -16.97 6.82 21.46
CA LYS A 100 -17.65 6.63 22.74
C LYS A 100 -18.60 7.78 23.08
N GLN A 101 -18.21 9.03 22.78
CA GLN A 101 -19.02 10.23 23.02
C GLN A 101 -20.13 10.41 21.97
N GLN A 102 -19.87 10.00 20.73
CA GLN A 102 -20.80 10.05 19.61
C GLN A 102 -20.93 8.64 19.00
N PRO A 103 -21.78 7.78 19.59
CA PRO A 103 -21.93 6.39 19.14
C PRO A 103 -22.44 6.24 17.71
N ARG A 104 -22.98 7.31 17.12
CA ARG A 104 -23.44 7.36 15.73
C ARG A 104 -22.90 8.60 15.06
N LEU A 105 -22.09 8.42 14.03
CA LEU A 105 -21.39 9.49 13.34
C LEU A 105 -21.54 9.34 11.82
N ASP A 106 -22.21 10.28 11.17
CA ASP A 106 -22.26 10.34 9.71
C ASP A 106 -20.90 10.80 9.17
N ILE A 107 -20.12 9.87 8.65
CA ILE A 107 -18.79 10.14 8.07
C ILE A 107 -18.86 10.46 6.58
N ARG A 108 -20.00 10.29 5.91
CA ARG A 108 -20.14 10.60 4.47
C ARG A 108 -19.88 12.07 4.19
N TYR A 109 -20.37 12.96 5.06
CA TYR A 109 -20.23 14.42 4.89
C TYR A 109 -19.33 15.06 5.94
N LYS A 110 -19.13 14.42 7.09
CA LYS A 110 -18.38 15.02 8.22
C LYS A 110 -16.94 14.54 8.32
N LEU A 111 -16.48 13.62 7.46
CA LEU A 111 -15.14 13.03 7.58
C LEU A 111 -14.04 14.09 7.68
N LYS A 112 -14.07 15.13 6.84
CA LYS A 112 -13.09 16.21 6.88
C LYS A 112 -13.11 16.95 8.23
N MET A 113 -14.29 17.30 8.71
CA MET A 113 -14.44 17.97 10.01
C MET A 113 -13.94 17.10 11.16
N VAL A 114 -14.19 15.79 11.11
CA VAL A 114 -13.71 14.83 12.12
C VAL A 114 -12.18 14.70 12.06
N ALA A 115 -11.61 14.62 10.87
CA ALA A 115 -10.16 14.61 10.64
C ALA A 115 -9.49 15.86 11.23
N ASP A 116 -10.04 17.04 10.94
CA ASP A 116 -9.57 18.34 11.45
C ASP A 116 -9.66 18.39 12.99
N TYR A 117 -10.79 17.97 13.57
CA TYR A 117 -11.00 17.93 15.03
C TYR A 117 -10.00 16.99 15.73
N LEU A 118 -9.81 15.79 15.18
CA LEU A 118 -8.88 14.80 15.73
C LEU A 118 -7.41 15.15 15.43
N LYS A 119 -7.15 16.13 14.55
CA LYS A 119 -5.81 16.44 14.02
C LYS A 119 -5.15 15.19 13.42
N ILE A 120 -5.89 14.49 12.56
CA ILE A 120 -5.47 13.29 11.85
C ILE A 120 -5.67 13.56 10.36
N PRO A 121 -4.68 13.32 9.48
CA PRO A 121 -4.87 13.42 8.04
C PRO A 121 -6.09 12.61 7.57
N GLN A 122 -6.88 13.15 6.66
CA GLN A 122 -8.15 12.53 6.27
C GLN A 122 -7.98 11.09 5.73
N LYS A 123 -6.94 10.85 4.93
CA LYS A 123 -6.60 9.50 4.42
C LYS A 123 -6.26 8.53 5.56
N LEU A 124 -5.46 8.97 6.53
CA LEU A 124 -5.12 8.17 7.71
C LEU A 124 -6.36 7.88 8.57
N LEU A 125 -7.26 8.85 8.74
CA LEU A 125 -8.50 8.64 9.49
C LEU A 125 -9.39 7.56 8.83
N ILE A 126 -9.54 7.58 7.50
CA ILE A 126 -10.28 6.54 6.77
C ILE A 126 -9.69 5.16 7.08
N PHE A 127 -8.37 5.03 6.97
CA PHE A 127 -7.67 3.78 7.26
C PHE A 127 -7.91 3.31 8.71
N MET A 128 -7.77 4.19 9.69
CA MET A 128 -8.01 3.85 11.09
C MET A 128 -9.45 3.40 11.36
N ILE A 129 -10.44 4.02 10.69
CA ILE A 129 -11.84 3.61 10.76
C ILE A 129 -12.04 2.21 10.15
N GLN A 130 -11.38 1.89 9.04
CA GLN A 130 -11.42 0.55 8.44
C GLN A 130 -10.83 -0.50 9.37
N VAL A 131 -9.69 -0.21 10.02
CA VAL A 131 -9.09 -1.10 11.04
C VAL A 131 -10.05 -1.33 12.21
N PHE A 132 -10.71 -0.28 12.72
CA PHE A 132 -11.72 -0.42 13.77
C PHE A 132 -12.95 -1.21 13.33
N SER A 133 -13.34 -1.10 12.06
CA SER A 133 -14.45 -1.88 11.50
C SER A 133 -14.08 -3.36 11.36
N GLU A 134 -12.84 -3.66 10.94
CA GLU A 134 -12.33 -5.04 10.84
C GLU A 134 -12.23 -5.72 12.22
N LEU A 135 -11.86 -4.95 13.25
CA LEU A 135 -11.82 -5.39 14.65
C LEU A 135 -13.18 -5.35 15.36
N GLU A 136 -14.26 -5.05 14.62
CA GLU A 136 -15.64 -5.02 15.11
C GLU A 136 -15.91 -4.00 16.22
N PHE A 137 -15.04 -2.99 16.39
CA PHE A 137 -15.27 -1.87 17.32
C PHE A 137 -16.37 -0.92 16.83
N VAL A 138 -16.52 -0.84 15.51
CA VAL A 138 -17.54 -0.06 14.83
C VAL A 138 -18.13 -0.85 13.67
N THR A 139 -19.30 -0.43 13.21
CA THR A 139 -19.88 -0.85 11.94
C THR A 139 -20.13 0.37 11.07
N ILE A 140 -20.09 0.21 9.75
CA ILE A 140 -20.39 1.29 8.81
C ILE A 140 -21.60 0.85 7.97
N GLN A 141 -22.69 1.60 8.07
CA GLN A 141 -23.92 1.35 7.31
C GLN A 141 -24.32 2.66 6.64
N ASP A 142 -24.43 2.66 5.31
CA ASP A 142 -24.78 3.84 4.52
C ASP A 142 -23.97 5.10 4.90
N GLY A 143 -22.65 4.95 5.03
CA GLY A 143 -21.76 6.07 5.38
C GLY A 143 -21.90 6.58 6.81
N VAL A 144 -22.66 5.89 7.66
CA VAL A 144 -22.79 6.17 9.09
C VAL A 144 -21.97 5.14 9.86
N LEU A 145 -21.01 5.64 10.62
CA LEU A 145 -20.23 4.87 11.59
C LEU A 145 -21.06 4.71 12.88
N ASN A 146 -21.25 3.47 13.32
CA ASN A 146 -21.93 3.13 14.57
C ASN A 146 -20.97 2.40 15.51
N LYS A 147 -20.96 2.77 16.78
CA LYS A 147 -20.22 2.08 17.83
C LYS A 147 -20.87 0.71 18.11
N THR A 148 -20.06 -0.33 18.22
CA THR A 148 -20.50 -1.63 18.75
C THR A 148 -20.76 -1.50 20.27
N ALA A 149 -21.87 -2.05 20.77
CA ALA A 149 -22.29 -1.86 22.17
C ALA A 149 -21.26 -2.42 23.16
N ASP A 150 -20.87 -3.69 22.96
CA ASP A 150 -19.95 -4.45 23.81
C ASP A 150 -18.85 -5.09 22.96
N PRO A 151 -17.90 -4.29 22.42
CA PRO A 151 -16.83 -4.84 21.60
C PRO A 151 -15.88 -5.65 22.48
N VAL A 152 -15.49 -6.84 21.99
CA VAL A 152 -14.40 -7.61 22.61
C VAL A 152 -13.10 -6.82 22.45
N SER A 153 -12.35 -6.64 23.54
CA SER A 153 -11.05 -5.96 23.47
C SER A 153 -10.09 -6.74 22.59
N ARG A 154 -9.66 -6.13 21.48
CA ARG A 154 -8.69 -6.71 20.54
C ARG A 154 -7.51 -5.76 20.32
N PRO A 155 -6.28 -6.25 20.19
CA PRO A 155 -5.14 -5.42 19.79
C PRO A 155 -5.22 -5.06 18.30
N LEU A 156 -4.65 -3.92 17.91
CA LEU A 156 -4.56 -3.49 16.50
C LEU A 156 -3.83 -4.52 15.63
N THR A 157 -2.93 -5.30 16.22
CA THR A 157 -2.18 -6.35 15.52
C THR A 157 -3.05 -7.53 15.09
N GLU A 158 -4.30 -7.65 15.53
CA GLU A 158 -5.25 -8.64 14.99
C GLU A 158 -5.84 -8.21 13.63
N SER A 159 -5.77 -6.92 13.26
CA SER A 159 -6.28 -6.44 11.97
C SER A 159 -5.30 -6.78 10.84
N HIS A 160 -5.79 -7.43 9.79
CA HIS A 160 -5.00 -7.70 8.59
C HIS A 160 -4.65 -6.41 7.86
N LEU A 161 -5.58 -5.44 7.78
CA LEU A 161 -5.31 -4.13 7.18
C LEU A 161 -4.17 -3.40 7.90
N TYR A 162 -4.16 -3.44 9.24
CA TYR A 162 -3.12 -2.85 10.05
C TYR A 162 -1.76 -3.51 9.82
N GLN A 163 -1.71 -4.84 9.82
CA GLN A 163 -0.47 -5.58 9.54
C GLN A 163 0.03 -5.36 8.10
N GLN A 164 -0.86 -5.33 7.12
CA GLN A 164 -0.51 -5.13 5.71
C GLN A 164 0.08 -3.75 5.47
N ARG A 165 -0.51 -2.69 6.05
CA ARG A 165 0.05 -1.34 5.94
C ARG A 165 1.41 -1.23 6.62
N GLN A 166 1.61 -1.86 7.79
CA GLN A 166 2.93 -1.90 8.43
C GLN A 166 3.98 -2.60 7.56
N LYS A 167 3.65 -3.74 6.93
CA LYS A 167 4.55 -4.45 6.02
C LYS A 167 4.90 -3.57 4.82
N LEU A 168 3.89 -2.89 4.26
CA LEU A 168 4.09 -2.01 3.13
C LEU A 168 5.02 -0.84 3.47
N ILE A 169 4.81 -0.16 4.61
CA ILE A 169 5.68 0.94 5.07
C ILE A 169 7.12 0.47 5.21
N LYS A 170 7.36 -0.70 5.82
CA LYS A 170 8.70 -1.28 5.94
C LYS A 170 9.32 -1.61 4.58
N THR A 171 8.50 -2.06 3.65
CA THR A 171 8.93 -2.37 2.28
C THR A 171 9.33 -1.10 1.55
N GLU A 172 8.50 -0.05 1.64
CA GLU A 172 8.77 1.27 1.08
C GLU A 172 10.03 1.89 1.72
N GLU A 173 10.17 1.83 3.05
CA GLU A 173 11.38 2.25 3.77
C GLU A 173 12.63 1.55 3.23
N PHE A 174 12.61 0.22 3.16
CA PHE A 174 13.75 -0.53 2.66
C PHE A 174 14.06 -0.17 1.21
N LEU A 175 13.07 -0.18 0.33
CA LEU A 175 13.28 0.03 -1.10
C LEU A 175 13.67 1.47 -1.46
N LEU A 176 13.12 2.47 -0.77
CA LEU A 176 13.35 3.90 -1.07
C LEU A 176 14.58 4.46 -0.35
N MET A 177 14.92 3.95 0.84
CA MET A 177 16.07 4.45 1.62
C MET A 177 17.36 3.65 1.38
N SER A 178 17.28 2.46 0.75
CA SER A 178 18.48 1.68 0.42
C SER A 178 19.25 2.32 -0.74
N ASP A 179 20.57 2.28 -0.64
CA ASP A 179 21.43 2.61 -1.78
C ASP A 179 21.43 1.49 -2.84
N LEU A 180 21.88 1.84 -4.05
CA LEU A 180 21.94 0.91 -5.18
C LEU A 180 22.82 -0.31 -4.89
N SER A 181 23.89 -0.17 -4.11
CA SER A 181 24.76 -1.30 -3.72
C SER A 181 24.01 -2.32 -2.88
N THR A 182 23.24 -1.85 -1.90
CA THR A 182 22.44 -2.68 -0.99
C THR A 182 21.37 -3.42 -1.75
N LEU A 183 20.61 -2.70 -2.61
CA LEU A 183 19.58 -3.32 -3.44
C LEU A 183 20.17 -4.34 -4.40
N ARG A 184 21.30 -4.04 -5.05
CA ARG A 184 21.98 -4.99 -5.94
C ARG A 184 22.41 -6.24 -5.18
N GLN A 185 23.06 -6.10 -4.03
CA GLN A 185 23.47 -7.24 -3.23
C GLN A 185 22.26 -8.09 -2.82
N TRP A 186 21.19 -7.45 -2.35
CA TRP A 186 19.95 -8.13 -1.95
C TRP A 186 19.32 -8.97 -3.08
N LEU A 187 19.35 -8.49 -4.33
CA LEU A 187 18.84 -9.23 -5.50
C LEU A 187 19.73 -10.40 -5.93
N THR A 188 21.03 -10.34 -5.61
CA THR A 188 22.03 -11.32 -6.10
C THR A 188 22.28 -12.45 -5.10
N VAL A 189 21.92 -12.26 -3.82
CA VAL A 189 21.92 -13.29 -2.77
C VAL A 189 20.71 -14.22 -2.95
#